data_AF-A0A1J5FF73-F1
#
_entry.id   AF-A0A1J5FF73-F1
#
_cell.length_a   1.000
_cell.length_b   1.000
_cell.length_c   1.000
_cell.angle_alpha   90.00
_cell.angle_beta   90.00
_cell.angle_gamma   90.00
#
_symmetry.space_group_name_H-M   'P 1'
#
loop_
_entity.id
_entity.type
_entity.pdbx_description
1 polymer ?
#
loop_
_entity_poly.entity_id
_entity_poly.type
_entity_poly.pdbx_seq_one_letter_code
_entity_poly.pdbx_strand_id
1 'polypeptide(L)' 'MAKKKKSVELSDQKITFNILKVSYKVIRYYPTSMELDVMVYEDDVKIGMQKIAFAHVPKEIKRIIKPN' A
#
# COMPACT_ATOMS: atom_id res chain seq x y z
N MET A 1 16.40 -22.02 7.30
CA MET A 1 16.39 -20.55 7.21
C MET A 1 15.32 -20.11 6.22
N ALA A 2 14.16 -19.65 6.70
CA ALA A 2 13.10 -19.18 5.81
C ALA A 2 13.61 -17.94 5.05
N LYS A 3 13.61 -17.98 3.71
CA LYS A 3 13.84 -16.81 2.85
C LYS A 3 12.92 -15.70 3.37
N LYS A 4 13.49 -14.64 3.99
CA LYS A 4 12.74 -13.43 4.30
C LYS A 4 12.10 -12.99 2.98
N LYS A 5 10.76 -13.01 2.89
CA LYS A 5 10.05 -12.55 1.71
C LYS A 5 10.48 -11.11 1.48
N LYS A 6 11.24 -10.87 0.40
CA LYS A 6 11.57 -9.52 -0.04
C LYS A 6 10.26 -8.75 -0.25
N SER A 7 10.31 -7.45 -0.08
CA SER A 7 9.19 -6.57 -0.36
C SER A 7 8.57 -6.90 -1.72
N VAL A 8 7.24 -6.85 -1.80
CA VAL A 8 6.47 -7.07 -3.02
C VAL A 8 6.28 -5.71 -3.69
N GLU A 9 6.83 -5.55 -4.89
CA GLU A 9 6.58 -4.34 -5.69
C GLU A 9 5.20 -4.41 -6.31
N LEU A 10 4.40 -3.36 -6.12
CA LEU A 10 2.99 -3.27 -6.52
C LEU A 10 2.69 -2.04 -7.38
N SER A 11 3.72 -1.26 -7.72
CA SER A 11 3.60 -0.01 -8.47
C SER A 11 2.93 -0.20 -9.84
N ASP A 12 3.18 -1.33 -10.50
CA ASP A 12 2.60 -1.68 -11.80
C ASP A 12 1.13 -2.09 -11.72
N GLN A 13 0.65 -2.52 -10.55
CA GLN A 13 -0.72 -2.99 -10.37
C GLN A 13 -1.74 -1.84 -10.26
N LYS A 14 -1.26 -0.58 -10.27
CA LYS A 14 -2.10 0.63 -10.19
C LYS A 14 -3.15 0.58 -9.08
N ILE A 15 -2.81 -0.05 -7.96
CA ILE A 15 -3.72 -0.19 -6.82
C ILE A 15 -3.84 1.17 -6.13
N THR A 16 -5.04 1.73 -6.17
CA THR A 16 -5.37 2.98 -5.48
C THR A 16 -6.57 2.80 -4.58
N PHE A 17 -6.60 3.51 -3.46
CA PHE A 17 -7.76 3.54 -2.58
C PHE A 17 -7.87 4.89 -1.90
N ASN A 18 -9.09 5.22 -1.48
CA ASN A 18 -9.40 6.51 -0.89
C ASN A 18 -9.80 6.28 0.57
N ILE A 19 -9.27 7.10 1.46
CA ILE A 19 -9.74 7.19 2.85
C ILE A 19 -10.13 8.65 3.05
N LEU A 20 -11.42 8.91 3.24
CA LEU A 20 -11.99 10.26 3.34
C LEU A 20 -11.66 11.08 2.07
N LYS A 21 -10.90 12.17 2.22
CA LYS A 21 -10.46 13.06 1.12
C LYS A 21 -9.06 12.74 0.58
N VAL A 22 -8.41 11.72 1.14
CA VAL A 22 -7.03 11.38 0.82
C VAL A 22 -7.02 10.15 -0.07
N SER A 23 -6.37 10.26 -1.23
CA SER A 23 -6.14 9.16 -2.16
C SER A 23 -4.75 8.57 -1.92
N TYR A 24 -4.68 7.25 -1.88
CA TYR A 24 -3.46 6.49 -1.64
C TYR A 24 -3.20 5.56 -2.81
N LYS A 25 -2.04 5.69 -3.45
CA LYS A 25 -1.56 4.75 -4.47
C LYS A 25 -0.53 3.82 -3.86
N VAL A 26 -0.78 2.53 -3.88
CA VAL A 26 0.14 1.53 -3.34
C VAL A 26 1.34 1.38 -4.27
N ILE A 27 2.54 1.40 -3.69
CA ILE A 27 3.81 1.27 -4.40
C ILE A 27 4.45 -0.07 -4.08
N ARG A 28 4.56 -0.38 -2.78
CA ARG A 28 5.31 -1.55 -2.29
C ARG A 28 4.72 -2.07 -1.00
N TYR A 29 4.66 -3.39 -0.86
CA TYR A 29 4.24 -4.07 0.36
C TYR A 29 5.42 -4.78 1.02
N TYR A 30 5.57 -4.58 2.33
CA TYR A 30 6.56 -5.23 3.16
C TYR A 30 5.88 -6.31 4.01
N PRO A 31 5.82 -7.57 3.54
CA PRO A 31 5.15 -8.64 4.29
C PRO A 31 5.81 -8.94 5.64
N THR A 32 7.09 -8.57 5.82
CA THR A 32 7.82 -8.77 7.07
C THR A 32 7.42 -7.76 8.16
N SER A 33 7.25 -6.48 7.82
CA SER A 33 6.84 -5.44 8.78
C SER A 33 5.33 -5.17 8.76
N MET A 34 4.59 -5.77 7.82
CA MET A 34 3.17 -5.49 7.57
C MET A 34 2.90 -4.01 7.28
N GLU A 35 3.76 -3.40 6.47
CA GLU A 35 3.69 -2.00 6.06
C GLU A 35 3.59 -1.87 4.54
N LEU A 36 3.09 -0.73 4.09
CA LEU A 36 3.03 -0.34 2.69
C LEU A 36 3.69 1.00 2.49
N ASP A 37 4.51 1.11 1.45
CA ASP A 37 4.81 2.42 0.86
C ASP A 37 3.65 2.79 -0.06
N VAL A 38 3.08 3.98 0.19
CA VAL A 38 1.98 4.55 -0.59
C VAL A 38 2.33 5.96 -1.03
N MET A 39 1.87 6.36 -2.22
CA MET A 39 1.86 7.77 -2.64
C MET A 39 0.53 8.39 -2.22
N VAL A 40 0.61 9.45 -1.45
CA VAL A 40 -0.53 10.17 -0.88
C VAL A 40 -0.85 11.38 -1.75
N TYR A 41 -2.13 11.55 -2.04
CA TYR A 41 -2.70 12.71 -2.72
C TYR A 41 -3.85 13.25 -1.86
N GLU A 42 -3.84 14.53 -1.56
CA GLU A 42 -4.90 15.21 -0.81
C GLU A 42 -5.47 16.31 -1.71
N ASP A 43 -6.79 16.30 -1.94
CA ASP A 43 -7.46 17.22 -2.88
C ASP A 43 -6.76 17.29 -4.24
N ASP A 44 -6.43 16.12 -4.82
CA ASP A 44 -5.66 15.93 -6.07
C ASP A 44 -4.22 16.47 -6.08
N VAL A 45 -3.75 17.05 -4.97
CA VAL A 45 -2.36 17.49 -4.80
C VAL A 45 -1.51 16.33 -4.29
N LYS A 46 -0.43 16.01 -5.01
CA LYS A 46 0.54 15.01 -4.57
C LYS A 46 1.29 15.51 -3.32
N ILE A 47 1.04 14.87 -2.19
CA ILE A 47 1.71 15.16 -0.92
C ILE A 47 3.08 14.48 -0.87
N GLY A 48 3.18 13.23 -1.33
CA GLY A 48 4.44 12.49 -1.35
C GLY A 48 4.28 11.01 -1.02
N MET A 49 5.40 10.34 -0.74
CA MET A 49 5.38 8.95 -0.28
C MET A 49 5.27 8.90 1.25
N GLN A 50 4.40 8.03 1.74
CA GLN A 50 4.26 7.73 3.16
C GLN A 50 4.25 6.23 3.39
N LYS A 51 4.64 5.84 4.60
CA LYS A 51 4.48 4.46 5.09
C LYS A 51 3.22 4.36 5.91
N ILE A 52 2.40 3.37 5.60
CA ILE A 52 1.19 3.06 6.37
C ILE A 52 1.19 1.60 6.79
N ALA A 53 0.56 1.31 7.93
CA ALA A 53 0.36 -0.07 8.35
C ALA A 53 -0.69 -0.74 7.46
N PHE A 54 -0.43 -1.98 7.04
CA PHE A 54 -1.36 -2.81 6.27
C PHE A 54 -2.71 -3.01 6.99
N ALA A 55 -2.74 -2.86 8.32
CA ALA A 55 -3.94 -2.91 9.13
C ALA A 55 -4.98 -1.82 8.75
N HIS A 56 -4.55 -0.63 8.35
CA HIS A 56 -5.42 0.51 8.03
C HIS A 56 -5.97 0.51 6.60
N VAL A 57 -5.48 -0.40 5.77
CA VAL A 57 -5.92 -0.53 4.37
C VAL A 57 -7.35 -1.08 4.31
N PRO A 58 -8.20 -0.69 3.35
CA PRO A 58 -9.51 -1.30 3.17
C PRO A 58 -9.43 -2.81 2.87
N LYS A 59 -10.40 -3.59 3.35
CA LYS A 59 -10.39 -5.06 3.23
C LYS A 59 -10.30 -5.55 1.78
N GLU A 60 -10.95 -4.84 0.85
CA GLU A 60 -10.93 -5.13 -0.58
C GLU A 60 -9.51 -5.04 -1.14
N ILE A 61 -8.80 -3.98 -0.80
CA ILE A 61 -7.42 -3.74 -1.24
C ILE A 61 -6.44 -4.73 -0.57
N LYS A 62 -6.68 -5.09 0.70
CA LYS A 62 -5.88 -6.14 1.37
C LYS A 62 -5.91 -7.46 0.60
N ARG A 63 -7.06 -7.84 0.03
CA ARG A 63 -7.19 -9.07 -0.77
C ARG A 63 -6.43 -9.00 -2.09
N ILE A 64 -6.28 -7.82 -2.67
CA ILE A 64 -5.49 -7.61 -3.90
C ILE A 64 -3.99 -7.66 -3.60
N ILE A 65 -3.56 -6.98 -2.54
CA ILE A 65 -2.15 -6.91 -2.12
C ILE A 65 -1.63 -8.26 -1.62
N LYS A 66 -2.45 -8.96 -0.84
CA LYS A 66 -2.17 -10.27 -0.27
C LYS A 66 -3.37 -11.18 -0.54
N PRO A 67 -3.47 -11.73 -1.77
CA PRO A 67 -4.42 -12.79 -2.04
C PRO A 67 -3.99 -13.99 -1.20
N ASN A 68 -4.83 -14.36 -0.23
CA ASN A 68 -4.69 -15.56 0.57
C ASN A 68 -5.36 -16.72 -0.16
#